data_AF-A0A9X9M8B5-F1
#
_entry.id   AF-A0A9X9M8B5-F1
#
_cell.length_a   1.000
_cell.length_b   1.000
_cell.length_c   1.000
_cell.angle_alpha   90.00
_cell.angle_beta   90.00
_cell.angle_gamma   90.00
#
_symmetry.space_group_name_H-M   'P 1'
#
loop_
_entity.id
_entity.type
_entity.pdbx_description
1 polymer ?
#
loop_
_entity_poly.entity_id
_entity_poly.type
_entity_poly.pdbx_seq_one_letter_code
_entity_poly.pdbx_strand_id
1 'polypeptide(L)'
;MLSFPPTWRPHSAECTDHYDNCPVNEAEENQPHFQGVTGLRNLGNTCYMNAILQCLSSISPLVEYFLSGKYITALQKECSEVATAFAYVMTDMWLGDSECVSPEIFRSALGNLYPAFMKKTQQDAQEFLIYVLNELHEALKKYHRRRSYEKGSIPRCCRKVIANESSIITQLFEGQLNYSFMCLKCESCTYKNEVFTVLSLPIPSEYECSLQDCLQSFFQQDTLAWNNQIHCSFCETKQETAVRASISKAPKIIIFHLKRYGFWHFVRFFF
;
A
#
# COMPACT_ATOMS: atom_id res chain seq x y z
N MET A 1 50.03 -29.27 -24.73
CA MET A 1 48.74 -28.53 -24.86
C MET A 1 48.35 -28.05 -23.49
N LEU A 2 48.42 -26.74 -23.30
CA LEU A 2 47.81 -25.88 -22.28
C LEU A 2 47.86 -26.35 -20.82
N SER A 3 48.86 -25.77 -20.14
CA SER A 3 49.08 -25.65 -18.72
C SER A 3 48.00 -24.78 -18.05
N PHE A 4 47.45 -25.22 -16.92
CA PHE A 4 46.78 -24.35 -15.94
C PHE A 4 47.74 -24.08 -14.77
N PRO A 5 48.01 -22.81 -14.41
CA PRO A 5 48.57 -22.48 -13.12
C PRO A 5 47.52 -21.90 -12.15
N PRO A 6 47.87 -21.77 -10.87
CA PRO A 6 46.97 -22.00 -9.75
C PRO A 6 46.61 -20.74 -8.94
N THR A 7 45.64 -20.91 -8.04
CA THR A 7 45.48 -20.25 -6.72
C THR A 7 45.51 -18.72 -6.65
N TRP A 8 44.33 -18.18 -6.37
CA TRP A 8 44.07 -16.81 -5.92
C TRP A 8 44.54 -16.54 -4.48
N ARG A 9 45.24 -15.41 -4.28
CA ARG A 9 45.14 -14.42 -3.17
C ARG A 9 46.33 -13.43 -3.21
N PRO A 10 46.28 -12.26 -2.54
CA PRO A 10 45.56 -11.04 -2.93
C PRO A 10 46.52 -9.84 -3.10
N HIS A 11 46.16 -8.79 -3.85
CA HIS A 11 46.85 -7.51 -3.73
C HIS A 11 45.87 -6.34 -3.78
N SER A 12 45.91 -5.57 -2.70
CA SER A 12 45.35 -4.26 -2.47
C SER A 12 45.96 -3.21 -3.41
N ALA A 13 45.11 -2.40 -4.05
CA ALA A 13 45.41 -1.08 -4.59
C ALA A 13 44.08 -0.31 -4.59
N GLU A 14 43.84 0.51 -3.57
CA GLU A 14 43.86 1.98 -3.66
C GLU A 14 42.81 2.54 -4.63
N CYS A 15 41.67 2.97 -4.05
CA CYS A 15 40.67 3.77 -4.74
C CYS A 15 41.20 5.20 -4.90
N THR A 16 41.44 5.62 -6.14
CA THR A 16 41.57 7.02 -6.52
C THR A 16 40.31 7.45 -7.27
N ASP A 17 39.66 8.49 -6.76
CA ASP A 17 38.49 9.15 -7.33
C ASP A 17 38.86 9.80 -8.68
N HIS A 18 38.50 9.15 -9.79
CA HIS A 18 38.41 9.80 -11.09
C HIS A 18 36.96 10.16 -11.38
N TYR A 19 36.66 11.46 -11.34
CA TYR A 19 35.46 12.03 -11.96
C TYR A 19 35.58 11.85 -13.48
N ASP A 20 34.95 10.79 -14.00
CA ASP A 20 34.74 10.64 -15.43
C ASP A 20 33.67 11.65 -15.89
N ASN A 21 34.13 12.69 -16.59
CA ASN A 21 33.26 13.51 -17.43
C ASN A 21 32.80 12.68 -18.63
N CYS A 22 31.54 12.23 -18.63
CA CYS A 22 30.94 11.64 -19.83
C CYS A 22 30.86 12.70 -20.95
N PRO A 23 31.33 12.38 -22.17
CA PRO A 23 31.14 13.26 -23.32
C PRO A 23 29.66 13.27 -23.69
N VAL A 24 29.08 14.48 -23.80
CA VAL A 24 27.73 14.70 -24.29
C VAL A 24 27.72 14.42 -25.79
N ASN A 25 27.18 13.27 -26.19
CA ASN A 25 26.83 13.02 -27.59
C ASN A 25 25.48 13.72 -27.87
N GLU A 26 25.53 14.82 -28.62
CA GLU A 26 24.36 15.59 -29.10
C GLU A 26 23.60 14.86 -30.23
N ALA A 27 23.26 13.57 -30.06
CA ALA A 27 22.66 12.77 -31.14
C ALA A 27 21.58 11.75 -30.72
N GLU A 28 20.78 12.05 -29.69
CA GLU A 28 19.56 11.28 -29.36
C GLU A 28 18.33 12.20 -29.21
N GLU A 29 18.08 13.07 -30.19
CA GLU A 29 16.82 13.80 -30.28
C GLU A 29 15.89 13.07 -31.28
N ASN A 30 14.70 12.68 -30.80
CA ASN A 30 13.60 11.98 -31.48
C ASN A 30 13.44 10.47 -31.21
N GLN A 31 13.52 10.03 -29.94
CA GLN A 31 12.63 8.94 -29.54
C GLN A 31 11.27 9.55 -29.14
N PRO A 32 10.13 9.00 -29.62
CA PRO A 32 8.83 9.46 -29.15
C PRO A 32 8.75 9.19 -27.65
N HIS A 33 8.74 10.25 -26.84
CA HIS A 33 8.53 10.10 -25.41
C HIS A 33 7.10 9.60 -25.19
N PHE A 34 6.98 8.38 -24.68
CA PHE A 34 5.70 7.79 -24.36
C PHE A 34 5.24 8.32 -23.00
N GLN A 35 4.06 8.95 -22.97
CA GLN A 35 3.44 9.42 -21.72
C GLN A 35 3.35 8.28 -20.70
N GLY A 36 3.77 8.54 -19.47
CA GLY A 36 3.79 7.55 -18.40
C GLY A 36 5.01 6.60 -18.43
N VAL A 37 5.91 6.71 -19.42
CA VAL A 37 7.15 5.92 -19.50
C VAL A 37 8.34 6.80 -19.12
N THR A 38 8.45 7.08 -17.83
CA THR A 38 9.45 7.99 -17.26
C THR A 38 10.10 7.37 -16.02
N GLY A 39 11.43 7.45 -15.92
CA GLY A 39 12.17 7.00 -14.74
C GLY A 39 11.97 7.92 -13.53
N LEU A 40 12.31 7.42 -12.33
CA LEU A 40 12.33 8.22 -11.11
C LEU A 40 13.74 8.27 -10.53
N ARG A 41 14.23 9.48 -10.22
CA ARG A 41 15.55 9.68 -9.63
C ARG A 41 15.64 9.00 -8.26
N ASN A 42 16.71 8.25 -8.01
CA ASN A 42 16.98 7.70 -6.69
C ASN A 42 17.68 8.75 -5.82
N LEU A 43 17.06 9.10 -4.70
CA LEU A 43 17.49 10.14 -3.76
C LEU A 43 18.27 9.56 -2.56
N GLY A 44 18.84 8.37 -2.74
CA GLY A 44 19.58 7.61 -1.73
C GLY A 44 18.70 6.60 -1.00
N ASN A 45 18.84 5.31 -1.35
CA ASN A 45 18.06 4.18 -0.83
C ASN A 45 16.54 4.35 -0.97
N THR A 46 16.07 5.06 -2.00
CA THR A 46 14.64 5.36 -2.24
C THR A 46 13.97 4.48 -3.30
N CYS A 47 14.59 3.35 -3.67
CA CYS A 47 14.01 2.45 -4.67
C CYS A 47 12.64 1.90 -4.27
N TYR A 48 12.38 1.71 -2.97
CA TYR A 48 11.06 1.32 -2.44
C TYR A 48 9.97 2.34 -2.81
N MET A 49 10.29 3.64 -2.68
CA MET A 49 9.39 4.73 -3.06
C MET A 49 9.17 4.75 -4.57
N ASN A 50 10.26 4.67 -5.34
CA ASN A 50 10.18 4.74 -6.81
C ASN A 50 9.34 3.58 -7.36
N ALA A 51 9.52 2.36 -6.83
CA ALA A 51 8.71 1.20 -7.22
C ALA A 51 7.22 1.44 -6.96
N ILE A 52 6.85 1.95 -5.79
CA ILE A 52 5.45 2.23 -5.44
C ILE A 52 4.87 3.35 -6.31
N LEU A 53 5.61 4.44 -6.53
CA LEU A 53 5.15 5.55 -7.37
C LEU A 53 4.93 5.10 -8.82
N GLN A 54 5.79 4.24 -9.36
CA GLN A 54 5.61 3.63 -10.68
C GLN A 54 4.38 2.70 -10.74
N CYS A 55 4.14 1.91 -9.70
CA CYS A 55 2.93 1.09 -9.64
C CYS A 55 1.67 1.97 -9.60
N LEU A 56 1.66 3.04 -8.81
CA LEU A 56 0.52 3.96 -8.73
C LEU A 56 0.33 4.79 -10.00
N SER A 57 1.40 5.21 -10.67
CA SER A 57 1.33 5.92 -11.95
C SER A 57 0.84 5.02 -13.09
N SER A 58 0.89 3.71 -12.93
CA SER A 58 0.34 2.76 -13.90
C SER A 58 -1.17 2.53 -13.74
N ILE A 59 -1.81 3.13 -12.73
CA ILE A 59 -3.24 2.97 -12.45
C ILE A 59 -4.02 4.11 -13.12
N SER A 60 -4.49 3.88 -14.35
CA SER A 60 -5.16 4.91 -15.16
C SER A 60 -6.28 5.66 -14.43
N PRO A 61 -7.22 5.01 -13.71
CA PRO A 61 -8.27 5.74 -13.00
C PRO A 61 -7.77 6.67 -11.90
N LEU A 62 -6.62 6.34 -11.28
CA LEU A 62 -5.99 7.17 -10.26
C LEU A 62 -5.28 8.35 -10.92
N VAL A 63 -4.48 8.10 -11.96
CA VAL A 63 -3.75 9.14 -12.70
C VAL A 63 -4.72 10.13 -13.34
N GLU A 64 -5.73 9.66 -14.06
CA GLU A 64 -6.75 10.50 -14.70
C GLU A 64 -7.45 11.42 -13.69
N TYR A 65 -7.66 10.95 -12.46
CA TYR A 65 -8.25 11.76 -11.40
C TYR A 65 -7.36 12.95 -11.00
N PHE A 66 -6.04 12.76 -10.95
CA PHE A 66 -5.08 13.83 -10.66
C PHE A 66 -4.89 14.75 -11.87
N LEU A 67 -4.67 14.19 -13.06
CA LEU A 67 -4.46 14.97 -14.29
C LEU A 67 -5.68 15.82 -14.67
N SER A 68 -6.91 15.35 -14.38
CA SER A 68 -8.11 16.13 -14.67
C SER A 68 -8.36 17.27 -13.66
N GLY A 69 -7.48 17.48 -12.67
CA GLY A 69 -7.63 18.50 -11.63
C GLY A 69 -8.78 18.24 -10.64
N LYS A 70 -9.45 17.08 -10.69
CA LYS A 70 -10.58 16.76 -9.78
C LYS A 70 -10.15 16.75 -8.32
N TYR A 71 -8.90 16.39 -8.05
CA TYR A 71 -8.31 16.40 -6.71
C TYR A 71 -8.36 17.80 -6.08
N ILE A 72 -8.17 18.88 -6.85
CA ILE A 72 -8.19 20.27 -6.35
C ILE A 72 -9.55 20.60 -5.72
N THR A 73 -10.64 20.18 -6.36
CA THR A 73 -12.00 20.39 -5.83
C THR A 73 -12.33 19.50 -4.64
N ALA A 74 -11.59 18.40 -4.45
CA ALA A 74 -11.79 17.45 -3.36
C ALA A 74 -10.92 17.78 -2.14
N LEU A 75 -9.78 18.45 -2.34
CA LEU A 75 -8.96 18.97 -1.26
C LEU A 75 -9.81 19.88 -0.38
N GLN A 76 -9.74 19.62 0.93
CA GLN A 76 -10.42 20.45 1.92
C GLN A 76 -9.69 21.79 2.09
N LYS A 77 -10.20 22.66 2.97
CA LYS A 77 -9.73 24.04 3.16
C LYS A 77 -8.25 24.13 3.57
N GLU A 78 -7.67 23.05 4.09
CA GLU A 78 -6.25 22.88 4.34
C GLU A 78 -5.66 22.03 3.20
N CYS A 79 -4.81 22.65 2.38
CA CYS A 79 -4.20 21.99 1.23
C CYS A 79 -3.19 20.94 1.72
N SER A 80 -3.41 19.66 1.43
CA SER A 80 -2.45 18.60 1.76
C SER A 80 -1.21 18.74 0.87
N GLU A 81 -0.05 18.94 1.50
CA GLU A 81 1.25 18.97 0.81
C GLU A 81 1.53 17.64 0.11
N VAL A 82 1.20 16.51 0.74
CA VAL A 82 1.42 15.16 0.19
C VAL A 82 0.57 14.94 -1.06
N ALA A 83 -0.72 15.22 -1.02
CA ALA A 83 -1.60 15.02 -2.17
C ALA A 83 -1.25 15.96 -3.34
N THR A 84 -0.82 17.19 -3.04
CA THR A 84 -0.36 18.15 -4.05
C THR A 84 0.96 17.70 -4.68
N ALA A 85 1.93 17.29 -3.87
CA ALA A 85 3.21 16.79 -4.37
C ALA A 85 3.05 15.48 -5.17
N PHE A 86 2.13 14.60 -4.76
CA PHE A 86 1.77 13.42 -5.54
C PHE A 86 1.19 13.79 -6.90
N ALA A 87 0.29 14.79 -6.95
CA ALA A 87 -0.26 15.29 -8.21
C ALA A 87 0.83 15.82 -9.15
N TYR A 88 1.86 16.50 -8.63
CA TYR A 88 3.01 16.95 -9.43
C TYR A 88 3.82 15.79 -9.99
N VAL A 89 4.13 14.78 -9.18
CA VAL A 89 4.84 13.58 -9.68
C VAL A 89 4.03 12.90 -10.79
N MET A 90 2.72 12.72 -10.61
CA MET A 90 1.86 12.12 -11.63
C MET A 90 1.79 12.98 -12.90
N THR A 91 1.74 14.30 -12.75
CA THR A 91 1.74 15.23 -13.89
C THR A 91 3.06 15.15 -14.66
N ASP A 92 4.20 15.29 -13.98
CA ASP A 92 5.52 15.27 -14.62
C ASP A 92 5.80 13.95 -15.33
N MET A 93 5.42 12.82 -14.74
CA MET A 93 5.57 11.50 -15.37
C MET A 93 4.69 11.31 -16.62
N TRP A 94 3.56 12.01 -16.70
CA TRP A 94 2.58 11.86 -17.79
C TRP A 94 2.59 13.02 -18.81
N LEU A 95 3.30 14.12 -18.53
CA LEU A 95 3.60 15.16 -19.52
C LEU A 95 4.44 14.57 -20.67
N GLY A 96 5.39 13.69 -20.35
CA GLY A 96 6.27 13.06 -21.34
C GLY A 96 7.45 13.94 -21.78
N ASP A 97 7.67 15.08 -21.13
CA ASP A 97 8.75 16.02 -21.49
C ASP A 97 10.10 15.67 -20.83
N SER A 98 10.19 14.57 -20.09
CA SER A 98 11.39 14.17 -19.37
C SER A 98 11.50 12.67 -19.22
N GLU A 99 12.72 12.16 -19.41
CA GLU A 99 13.05 10.74 -19.22
C GLU A 99 13.15 10.36 -17.73
N CYS A 100 13.37 11.33 -16.84
CA CYS A 100 13.55 11.09 -15.42
C CYS A 100 12.97 12.22 -14.56
N VAL A 101 12.05 11.90 -13.66
CA VAL A 101 11.40 12.82 -12.73
C VAL A 101 11.99 12.68 -11.33
N SER A 102 12.13 13.79 -10.61
CA SER A 102 12.62 13.79 -9.23
C SER A 102 11.46 13.85 -8.24
N PRO A 103 11.20 12.81 -7.43
CA PRO A 103 10.15 12.83 -6.42
C PRO A 103 10.56 13.55 -5.12
N GLU A 104 11.55 14.46 -5.15
CA GLU A 104 12.10 15.11 -3.94
C GLU A 104 11.04 15.89 -3.16
N ILE A 105 10.17 16.63 -3.86
CA ILE A 105 9.07 17.39 -3.24
C ILE A 105 8.10 16.43 -2.53
N PHE A 106 7.75 15.32 -3.20
CA PHE A 106 6.88 14.31 -2.62
C PHE A 106 7.52 13.62 -1.40
N ARG A 107 8.81 13.26 -1.51
CA ARG A 107 9.58 12.69 -0.40
C ARG A 107 9.60 13.65 0.79
N SER A 108 9.85 14.93 0.57
CA SER A 108 9.90 15.93 1.64
C SER A 108 8.52 16.08 2.30
N ALA A 109 7.45 16.18 1.52
CA ALA A 109 6.09 16.33 2.04
C ALA A 109 5.68 15.13 2.92
N LEU A 110 5.90 13.90 2.43
CA LEU A 110 5.59 12.69 3.20
C LEU A 110 6.54 12.52 4.40
N GLY A 111 7.82 12.84 4.21
CA GLY A 111 8.86 12.74 5.23
C GLY A 111 8.69 13.71 6.40
N ASN A 112 8.03 14.84 6.19
CA ASN A 112 7.65 15.78 7.26
C ASN A 112 6.61 15.17 8.22
N LEU A 113 5.71 14.33 7.70
CA LEU A 113 4.73 13.59 8.51
C LEU A 113 5.32 12.31 9.09
N TYR A 114 6.18 11.64 8.32
CA TYR A 114 6.78 10.35 8.65
C TYR A 114 8.31 10.40 8.54
N PRO A 115 9.01 10.88 9.60
CA PRO A 115 10.47 11.12 9.57
C PRO A 115 11.33 9.89 9.23
N ALA A 116 10.78 8.67 9.34
CA ALA A 116 11.46 7.44 8.92
C ALA A 116 11.83 7.47 7.43
N PHE A 117 11.00 8.08 6.56
CA PHE A 117 11.23 8.16 5.12
C PHE A 117 12.22 9.27 4.70
N MET A 118 12.64 10.14 5.63
CA MET A 118 13.70 11.11 5.36
C MET A 118 15.10 10.50 5.49
N LYS A 119 15.24 9.43 6.28
CA LYS A 119 16.51 8.73 6.45
C LYS A 119 16.94 8.10 5.12
N LYS A 120 18.25 8.09 4.83
CA LYS A 120 18.83 7.40 3.65
C LYS A 120 19.00 5.90 3.89
N THR A 121 18.04 5.26 4.56
CA THR A 121 18.00 3.82 4.83
C THR A 121 16.99 3.14 3.93
N GLN A 122 17.18 1.85 3.65
CA GLN A 122 16.14 1.06 2.99
C GLN A 122 14.90 0.95 3.89
N GLN A 123 13.72 0.87 3.28
CA GLN A 123 12.42 0.79 3.94
C GLN A 123 11.55 -0.26 3.27
N ASP A 124 10.50 -0.71 3.94
CA ASP A 124 9.50 -1.60 3.38
C ASP A 124 8.59 -0.83 2.39
N ALA A 125 8.52 -1.31 1.15
CA ALA A 125 7.67 -0.72 0.11
C ALA A 125 6.18 -0.85 0.43
N GLN A 126 5.76 -1.91 1.12
CA GLN A 126 4.36 -2.09 1.51
C GLN A 126 3.97 -1.11 2.60
N GLU A 127 4.84 -0.89 3.59
CA GLU A 127 4.60 0.10 4.64
C GLU A 127 4.48 1.49 4.02
N PHE A 128 5.42 1.86 3.14
CA PHE A 128 5.37 3.11 2.39
C PHE A 128 4.06 3.27 1.61
N LEU A 129 3.63 2.23 0.88
CA LEU A 129 2.37 2.24 0.13
C LEU A 129 1.16 2.52 1.04
N ILE A 130 1.08 1.88 2.21
CA ILE A 130 -0.02 2.12 3.16
C ILE A 130 -0.05 3.58 3.58
N TYR A 131 1.09 4.16 3.94
CA TYR A 131 1.16 5.58 4.32
C TYR A 131 0.72 6.49 3.18
N VAL A 132 1.18 6.26 1.96
CA VAL A 132 0.75 7.04 0.78
C VAL A 132 -0.76 6.94 0.57
N LEU A 133 -1.33 5.73 0.58
CA LEU A 133 -2.78 5.55 0.38
C LEU A 133 -3.59 6.21 1.50
N ASN A 134 -3.13 6.15 2.75
CA ASN A 134 -3.78 6.79 3.88
C ASN A 134 -3.76 8.32 3.76
N GLU A 135 -2.61 8.92 3.46
CA GLU A 135 -2.49 10.38 3.28
C GLU A 135 -3.34 10.87 2.11
N LEU A 136 -3.35 10.14 0.99
CA LEU A 136 -4.22 10.47 -0.13
C LEU A 136 -5.71 10.30 0.22
N HIS A 137 -6.07 9.32 1.04
CA HIS A 137 -7.44 9.16 1.50
C HIS A 137 -7.87 10.34 2.38
N GLU A 138 -7.09 10.64 3.42
CA GLU A 138 -7.36 11.71 4.37
C GLU A 138 -7.43 13.08 3.69
N ALA A 139 -6.53 13.35 2.75
CA ALA A 139 -6.53 14.59 1.98
C ALA A 139 -7.75 14.75 1.05
N LEU A 140 -8.26 13.64 0.50
CA LEU A 140 -9.27 13.66 -0.57
C LEU A 140 -10.65 13.16 -0.12
N LYS A 141 -10.85 12.92 1.17
CA LYS A 141 -12.12 12.40 1.69
C LYS A 141 -13.22 13.46 1.66
N LYS A 142 -14.36 13.06 1.12
CA LYS A 142 -15.59 13.83 1.09
C LYS A 142 -16.47 13.43 2.26
N TYR A 143 -16.89 14.41 3.04
CA TYR A 143 -17.93 14.24 4.05
C TYR A 143 -19.30 14.22 3.38
N HIS A 144 -19.89 13.04 3.22
CA HIS A 144 -21.30 12.94 2.88
C HIS A 144 -22.16 13.37 4.07
N ARG A 145 -22.50 14.67 4.14
CA ARG A 145 -23.63 15.13 4.96
C ARG A 145 -24.92 14.61 4.34
N ARG A 146 -25.33 13.39 4.68
CA ARG A 146 -26.72 12.97 4.43
C ARG A 146 -27.63 13.91 5.24
N ARG A 147 -28.20 14.93 4.58
CA ARG A 147 -29.41 15.59 5.08
C ARG A 147 -30.53 14.55 4.97
N SER A 148 -30.70 13.75 6.01
CA SER A 148 -31.91 12.95 6.15
C SER A 148 -33.07 13.94 6.32
N TYR A 149 -33.82 14.21 5.26
CA TYR A 149 -35.10 14.91 5.33
C TYR A 149 -36.14 13.91 5.83
N GLU A 150 -35.97 13.44 7.06
CA GLU A 150 -37.03 12.73 7.76
C GLU A 150 -38.04 13.77 8.23
N LYS A 151 -39.17 13.86 7.54
CA LYS A 151 -40.40 14.36 8.15
C LYS A 151 -40.78 13.39 9.27
N GLY A 152 -40.33 13.68 10.49
CA GLY A 152 -40.66 12.88 11.66
C GLY A 152 -40.08 13.48 12.94
N SER A 153 -40.98 13.92 13.83
CA SER A 153 -40.70 14.49 15.15
C SER A 153 -40.14 13.44 16.12
N ILE A 154 -38.81 13.42 16.32
CA ILE A 154 -38.15 12.70 17.43
C ILE A 154 -37.02 13.59 18.02
N PRO A 155 -36.80 13.61 19.35
CA PRO A 155 -36.01 14.65 20.05
C PRO A 155 -34.53 14.69 19.67
N ARG A 156 -33.98 15.91 19.72
CA ARG A 156 -32.56 16.25 19.52
C ARG A 156 -31.71 15.72 20.67
N CYS A 157 -31.28 14.47 20.62
CA CYS A 157 -30.14 14.00 21.41
C CYS A 157 -29.40 12.92 20.61
N CYS A 158 -28.16 13.24 20.22
CA CYS A 158 -27.17 12.29 19.72
C CYS A 158 -27.54 11.48 18.47
N ARG A 159 -27.87 12.14 17.35
CA ARG A 159 -27.68 11.52 16.02
C ARG A 159 -26.17 11.43 15.78
N LYS A 160 -25.53 10.32 16.16
CA LYS A 160 -24.20 9.94 15.62
C LYS A 160 -24.36 9.80 14.11
N VAL A 161 -24.01 10.85 13.39
CA VAL A 161 -23.91 10.81 11.94
C VAL A 161 -22.76 9.86 11.64
N ILE A 162 -23.05 8.62 11.25
CA ILE A 162 -22.07 7.73 10.64
C ILE A 162 -21.80 8.33 9.26
N ALA A 163 -20.84 9.25 9.20
CA ALA A 163 -20.35 9.75 7.94
C ALA A 163 -19.56 8.61 7.29
N ASN A 164 -20.09 8.03 6.21
CA ASN A 164 -19.23 7.25 5.31
C ASN A 164 -18.30 8.25 4.62
N GLU A 165 -17.09 8.37 5.15
CA GLU A 165 -16.00 9.09 4.51
C GLU A 165 -15.66 8.33 3.20
N SER A 166 -15.56 9.06 2.09
CA SER A 166 -15.23 8.45 0.81
C SER A 166 -14.28 9.34 0.02
N SER A 167 -13.26 8.73 -0.57
CA SER A 167 -12.29 9.37 -1.46
C SER A 167 -12.08 8.50 -2.70
N ILE A 168 -11.30 9.01 -3.66
CA ILE A 168 -10.85 8.21 -4.81
C ILE A 168 -10.15 6.92 -4.37
N ILE A 169 -9.39 6.96 -3.27
CA ILE A 169 -8.68 5.80 -2.71
C ILE A 169 -9.68 4.71 -2.30
N THR A 170 -10.70 5.06 -1.50
CA THR A 170 -11.74 4.08 -1.10
C THR A 170 -12.57 3.58 -2.27
N GLN A 171 -12.75 4.39 -3.32
CA GLN A 171 -13.51 3.99 -4.50
C GLN A 171 -12.75 2.99 -5.37
N LEU A 172 -11.41 3.03 -5.37
CA LEU A 172 -10.56 2.16 -6.17
C LEU A 172 -10.11 0.93 -5.39
N PHE A 173 -9.58 1.11 -4.18
CA PHE A 173 -8.80 0.09 -3.48
C PHE A 173 -9.52 -0.55 -2.28
N GLU A 174 -10.62 0.03 -1.78
CA GLU A 174 -11.29 -0.51 -0.58
C GLU A 174 -12.13 -1.75 -0.88
N GLY A 175 -11.73 -2.86 -0.27
CA GLY A 175 -12.53 -4.08 -0.14
C GLY A 175 -13.03 -4.28 1.29
N GLN A 176 -13.87 -5.28 1.50
CA GLN A 176 -14.34 -5.71 2.81
C GLN A 176 -14.19 -7.22 2.96
N LEU A 177 -13.69 -7.61 4.14
CA LEU A 177 -13.65 -8.98 4.62
C LEU A 177 -14.78 -9.17 5.65
N ASN A 178 -15.41 -10.34 5.62
CA ASN A 178 -16.28 -10.83 6.67
C ASN A 178 -15.59 -12.02 7.35
N TYR A 179 -15.31 -11.87 8.64
CA TYR A 179 -14.78 -12.90 9.51
C TYR A 179 -15.90 -13.56 10.30
N SER A 180 -16.01 -14.88 10.19
CA SER A 180 -16.86 -15.70 11.05
C SER A 180 -16.02 -16.31 12.17
N PHE A 181 -16.48 -16.17 13.40
CA PHE A 181 -15.90 -16.72 14.62
C PHE A 181 -16.88 -17.72 15.22
N MET A 182 -16.56 -19.01 15.15
CA MET A 182 -17.39 -20.09 15.68
C MET A 182 -16.75 -20.66 16.95
N CYS A 183 -17.46 -20.58 18.08
CA CYS A 183 -17.03 -21.21 19.32
C CYS A 183 -17.08 -22.73 19.17
N LEU A 184 -15.98 -23.43 19.43
CA LEU A 184 -15.92 -24.89 19.27
C LEU A 184 -16.61 -25.66 20.42
N LYS A 185 -17.01 -24.97 21.50
CA LYS A 185 -17.71 -25.59 22.64
C LYS A 185 -19.23 -25.54 22.52
N CYS A 186 -19.79 -24.41 22.11
CA CYS A 186 -21.25 -24.18 22.06
C CYS A 186 -21.78 -23.86 20.67
N GLU A 187 -20.92 -23.86 19.65
CA GLU A 187 -21.25 -23.64 18.23
C GLU A 187 -21.86 -22.26 17.92
N SER A 188 -21.86 -21.33 18.90
CA SER A 188 -22.29 -19.95 18.67
C SER A 188 -21.37 -19.25 17.67
N CYS A 189 -21.96 -18.52 16.72
CA CYS A 189 -21.23 -17.80 15.68
C CYS A 189 -21.33 -16.29 15.85
N THR A 190 -20.20 -15.59 15.74
CA THR A 190 -20.10 -14.12 15.72
C THR A 190 -19.46 -13.70 14.40
N TYR A 191 -19.85 -12.53 13.88
CA TYR A 191 -19.33 -12.01 12.61
C TYR A 191 -18.71 -10.63 12.80
N LYS A 192 -17.58 -10.37 12.14
CA LYS A 192 -16.91 -9.07 12.12
C LYS A 192 -16.59 -8.68 10.67
N ASN A 193 -16.98 -7.47 10.29
CA ASN A 193 -16.58 -6.90 9.00
C ASN A 193 -15.35 -6.02 9.19
N GLU A 194 -14.39 -6.14 8.29
CA GLU A 194 -13.16 -5.34 8.26
C GLU A 194 -12.94 -4.79 6.85
N VAL A 195 -12.55 -3.52 6.75
CA VAL A 195 -12.17 -2.88 5.50
C VAL A 195 -10.68 -3.10 5.23
N PHE A 196 -10.29 -3.22 3.97
CA PHE A 196 -8.87 -3.30 3.58
C PHE A 196 -8.62 -2.53 2.29
N THR A 197 -7.42 -1.96 2.16
CA THR A 197 -6.90 -1.39 0.90
C THR A 197 -5.83 -2.28 0.27
N VAL A 198 -5.10 -3.03 1.10
CA VAL A 198 -4.06 -3.98 0.69
C VAL A 198 -4.34 -5.32 1.39
N LEU A 199 -4.42 -6.41 0.61
CA LEU A 199 -4.59 -7.75 1.15
C LEU A 199 -3.22 -8.41 1.30
N SER A 200 -2.77 -8.58 2.54
CA SER A 200 -1.48 -9.19 2.86
C SER A 200 -1.59 -10.70 3.00
N LEU A 201 -1.16 -11.44 1.98
CA LEU A 201 -1.27 -12.88 1.88
C LEU A 201 -0.08 -13.60 2.53
N PRO A 202 -0.33 -14.64 3.35
CA PRO A 202 0.73 -15.54 3.79
C PRO A 202 1.25 -16.35 2.61
N ILE A 203 2.55 -16.64 2.62
CA ILE A 203 3.17 -17.54 1.65
C ILE A 203 3.23 -18.94 2.29
N PRO A 204 2.60 -19.96 1.70
CA PRO A 204 2.74 -21.34 2.17
C PRO A 204 4.21 -21.76 2.22
N SER A 205 4.59 -22.65 3.14
CA SER A 205 5.98 -23.11 3.33
C SER A 205 6.53 -24.01 2.22
N GLU A 206 5.84 -24.07 1.07
CA GLU A 206 6.24 -24.84 -0.09
C GLU A 206 7.27 -24.05 -0.93
N TYR A 207 8.25 -24.74 -1.51
CA TYR A 207 9.34 -24.11 -2.29
C TYR A 207 8.82 -23.32 -3.50
N GLU A 208 7.69 -23.73 -4.06
CA GLU A 208 6.99 -23.05 -5.15
C GLU A 208 5.50 -23.03 -4.80
N CYS A 209 4.87 -21.84 -4.88
CA CYS A 209 3.44 -21.70 -4.66
C CYS A 209 2.85 -20.68 -5.64
N SER A 210 1.62 -20.90 -6.05
CA SER A 210 0.83 -19.96 -6.86
C SER A 210 0.18 -18.88 -5.98
N LEU A 211 -0.32 -17.81 -6.62
CA LEU A 211 -1.15 -16.82 -5.92
C LEU A 211 -2.42 -17.45 -5.34
N GLN A 212 -2.97 -18.46 -6.04
CA GLN A 212 -4.13 -19.21 -5.62
C GLN A 212 -3.86 -19.97 -4.32
N ASP A 213 -2.67 -20.54 -4.14
CA ASP A 213 -2.28 -21.21 -2.90
C ASP A 213 -2.18 -20.22 -1.73
N CYS A 214 -1.63 -19.03 -1.98
CA CYS A 214 -1.60 -17.94 -1.00
C CYS A 214 -3.01 -17.47 -0.59
N LEU A 215 -3.92 -17.35 -1.56
CA LEU A 215 -5.33 -16.98 -1.31
C LEU A 215 -6.07 -18.09 -0.56
N GLN A 216 -5.89 -19.35 -0.97
CA GLN A 216 -6.48 -20.50 -0.29
C GLN A 216 -5.98 -20.58 1.15
N SER A 217 -4.68 -20.36 1.37
CA SER A 217 -4.10 -20.23 2.70
C SER A 217 -4.74 -19.07 3.48
N PHE A 218 -4.90 -17.88 2.89
CA PHE A 218 -5.55 -16.77 3.58
C PHE A 218 -7.00 -17.06 4.01
N PHE A 219 -7.81 -17.71 3.15
CA PHE A 219 -9.23 -17.98 3.40
C PHE A 219 -9.51 -19.34 4.07
N GLN A 220 -8.46 -20.13 4.33
CA GLN A 220 -8.59 -21.38 5.07
C GLN A 220 -9.06 -21.08 6.49
N GLN A 221 -9.97 -21.92 7.00
CA GLN A 221 -10.36 -21.86 8.39
C GLN A 221 -9.14 -22.15 9.28
N ASP A 222 -8.91 -21.28 10.26
CA ASP A 222 -7.88 -21.44 11.28
C ASP A 222 -8.53 -21.60 12.65
N THR A 223 -7.79 -22.08 13.64
CA THR A 223 -8.28 -22.28 15.01
C THR A 223 -7.46 -21.45 15.97
N LEU A 224 -8.12 -20.51 16.63
CA LEU A 224 -7.53 -19.71 17.69
C LEU A 224 -7.55 -20.51 19.00
N ALA A 225 -6.44 -21.22 19.26
CA ALA A 225 -6.23 -22.04 20.44
C ALA A 225 -5.20 -21.40 21.40
N TRP A 226 -5.06 -22.00 22.58
CA TRP A 226 -4.07 -21.62 23.60
C TRP A 226 -4.14 -20.14 23.99
N ASN A 227 -3.08 -19.38 23.74
CA ASN A 227 -2.95 -17.97 24.13
C ASN A 227 -3.87 -17.04 23.31
N ASN A 228 -4.40 -17.50 22.19
CA ASN A 228 -5.22 -16.70 21.28
C ASN A 228 -6.73 -16.96 21.43
N GLN A 229 -7.15 -17.72 22.44
CA GLN A 229 -8.57 -18.01 22.68
C GLN A 229 -9.41 -16.74 22.86
N ILE A 230 -10.60 -16.74 22.29
CA ILE A 230 -11.55 -15.63 22.34
C ILE A 230 -12.58 -15.89 23.45
N HIS A 231 -13.00 -14.82 24.13
CA HIS A 231 -14.09 -14.90 25.10
C HIS A 231 -15.44 -15.12 24.40
N CYS A 232 -16.09 -16.23 24.70
CA CYS A 232 -17.43 -16.54 24.18
C CYS A 232 -18.50 -15.94 25.11
N SER A 233 -19.42 -15.14 24.56
CA SER A 233 -20.53 -14.53 25.31
C SER A 233 -21.54 -15.55 25.87
N PHE A 234 -21.63 -16.74 25.27
CA PHE A 234 -22.54 -17.80 25.72
C PHE A 234 -21.91 -18.75 26.75
N CYS A 235 -20.59 -18.95 26.70
CA CYS A 235 -19.86 -19.78 27.67
C CYS A 235 -19.28 -18.97 28.83
N GLU A 236 -19.32 -17.64 28.75
CA GLU A 236 -18.75 -16.69 29.72
C GLU A 236 -17.28 -16.95 30.07
N THR A 237 -16.55 -17.59 29.16
CA THR A 237 -15.17 -18.06 29.34
C THR A 237 -14.41 -17.99 28.01
N LYS A 238 -13.08 -18.00 28.06
CA LYS A 238 -12.23 -18.12 26.87
C LYS A 238 -12.38 -19.53 26.29
N GLN A 239 -12.65 -19.60 24.98
CA GLN A 239 -12.87 -20.84 24.26
C GLN A 239 -12.06 -20.86 22.98
N GLU A 240 -11.72 -22.07 22.54
CA GLU A 240 -11.18 -22.28 21.20
C GLU A 240 -12.22 -21.87 20.17
N THR A 241 -11.78 -21.10 19.18
CA THR A 241 -12.66 -20.47 18.20
C THR A 241 -12.13 -20.75 16.80
N ALA A 242 -12.95 -21.36 15.95
CA ALA A 242 -12.67 -21.46 14.53
C ALA A 242 -12.93 -20.10 13.87
N VAL A 243 -11.95 -19.61 13.11
CA VAL A 243 -12.00 -18.34 12.40
C VAL A 243 -11.86 -18.58 10.92
N ARG A 244 -12.73 -17.94 10.14
CA ARG A 244 -12.68 -18.00 8.69
C ARG A 244 -12.95 -16.62 8.12
N ALA A 245 -12.10 -16.18 7.20
CA ALA A 245 -12.30 -14.98 6.42
C ALA A 245 -13.04 -15.29 5.11
N SER A 246 -13.75 -14.29 4.58
CA SER A 246 -14.34 -14.30 3.24
C SER A 246 -14.39 -12.88 2.70
N ILE A 247 -14.30 -12.69 1.39
CA ILE A 247 -14.48 -11.37 0.77
C ILE A 247 -15.98 -11.08 0.68
N SER A 248 -16.45 -10.06 1.43
CA SER A 248 -17.84 -9.59 1.35
C SER A 248 -18.03 -8.53 0.27
N LYS A 249 -17.00 -7.71 0.01
CA LYS A 249 -16.95 -6.72 -1.07
C LYS A 249 -15.55 -6.70 -1.67
N ALA A 250 -15.44 -6.95 -2.97
CA ALA A 250 -14.16 -6.80 -3.69
C ALA A 250 -13.90 -5.31 -4.03
N PRO A 251 -12.63 -4.84 -3.97
CA PRO A 251 -12.26 -3.53 -4.50
C PRO A 251 -12.29 -3.54 -6.03
N LYS A 252 -12.28 -2.36 -6.66
CA LYS A 252 -12.12 -2.26 -8.12
C LYS A 252 -10.71 -2.66 -8.55
N ILE A 253 -9.73 -2.31 -7.75
CA ILE A 253 -8.31 -2.63 -7.94
C ILE A 253 -7.83 -3.25 -6.65
N ILE A 254 -7.42 -4.52 -6.71
CA ILE A 254 -6.90 -5.24 -5.56
C ILE A 254 -5.38 -5.17 -5.54
N ILE A 255 -4.82 -4.85 -4.38
CA ILE A 255 -3.38 -4.89 -4.15
C ILE A 255 -3.08 -6.09 -3.26
N PHE A 256 -2.33 -7.06 -3.80
CA PHE A 256 -1.83 -8.19 -3.03
C PHE A 256 -0.41 -7.87 -2.55
N HIS A 257 -0.23 -7.90 -1.23
CA HIS A 257 1.10 -7.93 -0.61
C HIS A 257 1.42 -9.37 -0.25
N LEU A 258 2.57 -9.89 -0.69
CA LEU A 258 3.03 -11.22 -0.33
C LEU A 258 3.95 -11.11 0.89
N LYS A 259 3.56 -11.70 2.02
CA LYS A 259 4.31 -11.67 3.29
C LYS A 259 5.58 -12.54 3.18
N ARG A 260 6.60 -12.03 2.49
CA ARG A 260 7.92 -12.69 2.29
C ARG A 260 8.82 -12.59 3.52
N TYR A 261 8.70 -11.51 4.26
CA TYR A 261 9.51 -11.25 5.44
C TYR A 261 8.69 -11.57 6.68
N GLY A 262 9.08 -12.63 7.38
CA GLY A 262 8.51 -13.02 8.66
C GLY A 262 9.53 -13.83 9.44
N PHE A 263 9.64 -13.56 10.75
CA PHE A 263 10.27 -14.53 11.64
C PHE A 263 9.37 -15.76 11.70
N TRP A 264 9.95 -16.94 11.47
CA TRP A 264 9.27 -18.22 11.64
C TRP A 264 8.55 -18.22 13.01
N HIS A 265 7.25 -18.48 12.99
CA HIS A 265 6.31 -18.44 14.12
C HIS A 265 5.94 -17.06 14.67
N PHE A 266 4.87 -16.43 14.16
CA PHE A 266 3.72 -16.00 15.01
C PHE A 266 2.55 -15.46 14.15
N VAL A 267 1.40 -16.12 14.30
CA VAL A 267 0.02 -15.66 14.06
C VAL A 267 -0.37 -15.11 12.67
N ARG A 268 -1.22 -15.92 11.99
CA ARG A 268 -1.86 -15.67 10.69
C ARG A 268 -2.88 -14.52 10.70
N PHE A 269 -3.25 -14.00 11.88
CA PHE A 269 -4.41 -13.10 12.09
C PHE A 269 -4.18 -11.95 13.08
N PHE A 270 -3.02 -11.27 13.07
CA PHE A 270 -2.93 -9.97 13.74
C PHE A 270 -2.52 -8.87 12.75
N PHE A 271 -3.49 -8.01 12.46
CA PHE A 271 -3.34 -6.57 12.20
C PHE A 271 -4.36 -5.86 13.10
#